data_AF-A0A954RC91-F1
#
_entry.id   AF-A0A954RC91-F1
#
_cell.length_a   1.000
_cell.length_b   1.000
_cell.length_c   1.000
_cell.angle_alpha   90.00
_cell.angle_beta   90.00
_cell.angle_gamma   90.00
#
_symmetry.space_group_name_H-M   'P 1'
#
loop_
_entity.id
_entity.type
_entity.pdbx_description
1 polymer ?
#
loop_
_entity_poly.entity_id
_entity_poly.type
_entity_poly.pdbx_seq_one_letter_code
_entity_poly.pdbx_strand_id
1 'polypeptide(L)'
;AEITPAFQDWGSGLPGIHSVMYNISANGTEPFGNGNREFPWNVAGGTHRTTNVTTFRFLRLPQDEQGKTLPIVWYRSSQADDRQTGYSWIYPVGTLFGEVLMMRGPDGKQYVFELRVRSREQSAWKVDLYRPFRNPEQLANRIRELRPQWESTPALTKLVAHLESEPTMKRHTLADNHPHVAFRATAGVDELPAVGDDELVRELLTGTTFQSVLGDAWRADQQGVRAFAPTTSAAFHIVPARYDAGFLENDSHSCMRCHDTVNQHVNRFDFGRDWYGHIRGSDGIFSFHPFDPSCISHNGFGVGVRMNSRLEQAGLLAPYNATQHPVAKYQRIPKLF
;
A
#
# COMPACT_ATOMS: atom_id res chain seq x y z
N ALA A 1 -13.33 3.20 12.64
CA ALA A 1 -12.44 2.10 13.06
C ALA A 1 -11.83 1.49 11.82
N GLU A 2 -10.55 1.11 11.84
CA GLU A 2 -9.93 0.39 10.73
C GLU A 2 -10.53 -1.02 10.63
N ILE A 3 -10.69 -1.54 9.41
CA ILE A 3 -11.16 -2.91 9.19
C ILE A 3 -10.00 -3.86 9.48
N THR A 4 -10.23 -4.82 10.39
CA THR A 4 -9.27 -5.86 10.70
C THR A 4 -8.89 -6.62 9.42
N PRO A 5 -7.61 -6.73 9.03
CA PRO A 5 -7.25 -7.46 7.83
C PRO A 5 -7.61 -8.95 7.92
N ALA A 6 -8.24 -9.47 6.87
CA ALA A 6 -8.62 -10.87 6.76
C ALA A 6 -8.43 -11.38 5.33
N PHE A 7 -8.24 -12.68 5.18
CA PHE A 7 -8.13 -13.37 3.91
C PHE A 7 -9.14 -14.52 3.83
N GLN A 8 -9.32 -15.07 2.63
CA GLN A 8 -10.26 -16.15 2.38
C GLN A 8 -9.50 -17.44 2.05
N ASP A 9 -9.96 -18.55 2.60
CA ASP A 9 -9.52 -19.89 2.21
C ASP A 9 -10.75 -20.71 1.81
N TRP A 10 -10.76 -21.22 0.59
CA TRP A 10 -11.79 -22.11 0.07
C TRP A 10 -11.21 -23.36 -0.59
N GLY A 11 -9.87 -23.49 -0.58
CA GLY A 11 -9.13 -24.56 -1.22
C GLY A 11 -8.68 -25.65 -0.23
N SER A 12 -8.55 -25.31 1.05
CA SER A 12 -8.02 -26.23 2.07
C SER A 12 -9.10 -27.01 2.84
N GLY A 13 -8.66 -27.76 3.86
CA GLY A 13 -9.55 -28.44 4.82
C GLY A 13 -10.23 -27.50 5.81
N LEU A 14 -9.91 -26.21 5.83
CA LEU A 14 -10.41 -25.23 6.79
C LEU A 14 -11.04 -24.01 6.08
N PRO A 15 -12.11 -24.21 5.28
CA PRO A 15 -12.70 -23.14 4.50
C PRO A 15 -13.31 -22.04 5.39
N GLY A 16 -13.09 -20.78 5.02
CA GLY A 16 -13.64 -19.64 5.74
C GLY A 16 -12.84 -18.36 5.58
N ILE A 17 -13.12 -17.41 6.49
CA ILE A 17 -12.43 -16.12 6.59
C ILE A 17 -11.47 -16.18 7.76
N HIS A 18 -10.21 -15.86 7.51
CA HIS A 18 -9.14 -16.02 8.48
C HIS A 18 -8.40 -14.70 8.71
N SER A 19 -7.96 -14.48 9.94
CA SER A 19 -7.10 -13.37 10.28
C SER A 19 -5.77 -13.49 9.56
N VAL A 20 -5.22 -12.40 9.02
CA VAL A 20 -3.87 -12.42 8.43
C VAL A 20 -2.77 -12.79 9.44
N MET A 21 -3.06 -12.72 10.74
CA MET A 21 -2.13 -13.12 11.80
C MET A 21 -2.12 -14.63 12.02
N TYR A 22 -3.14 -15.35 11.53
CA TYR A 22 -3.18 -16.79 11.60
C TYR A 22 -2.08 -17.40 10.72
N ASN A 23 -1.29 -18.29 11.31
CA ASN A 23 -0.20 -19.00 10.64
C ASN A 23 -0.08 -20.41 11.24
N ILE A 24 -0.26 -21.45 10.42
CA ILE A 24 -0.21 -22.86 10.84
C ILE A 24 1.24 -23.34 10.93
N SER A 25 2.15 -22.75 10.17
CA SER A 25 3.53 -23.20 10.11
C SER A 25 4.26 -22.89 11.43
N ALA A 26 4.54 -23.96 12.16
CA ALA A 26 5.28 -24.01 13.41
C ALA A 26 6.49 -24.96 13.32
N ASN A 27 6.97 -25.29 12.12
CA ASN A 27 8.25 -25.98 11.94
C ASN A 27 9.21 -25.14 11.09
N GLY A 28 10.50 -25.18 11.43
CA GLY A 28 11.55 -24.41 10.74
C GLY A 28 11.88 -24.91 9.34
N THR A 29 11.07 -25.82 8.77
CA THR A 29 11.28 -26.43 7.45
C THR A 29 10.44 -25.79 6.35
N GLU A 30 9.42 -25.00 6.70
CA GLU A 30 8.64 -24.21 5.74
C GLU A 30 9.20 -22.78 5.67
N PRO A 31 9.92 -22.41 4.58
CA PRO A 31 10.51 -21.07 4.47
C PRO A 31 9.48 -19.95 4.32
N PHE A 32 8.25 -20.30 3.90
CA PHE A 32 7.14 -19.37 3.67
C PHE A 32 5.86 -19.90 4.33
N GLY A 33 5.09 -19.00 4.96
CA GLY A 33 3.89 -19.31 5.76
C GLY A 33 2.64 -18.70 5.15
N ASN A 34 1.97 -17.78 5.85
CA ASN A 34 0.86 -17.01 5.29
C ASN A 34 1.36 -15.90 4.34
N GLY A 35 1.04 -15.97 3.05
CA GLY A 35 1.45 -14.99 2.04
C GLY A 35 1.06 -13.55 2.40
N ASN A 36 -0.03 -13.35 3.14
CA ASN A 36 -0.45 -12.03 3.61
C ASN A 36 0.50 -11.38 4.63
N ARG A 37 1.46 -12.15 5.18
CA ARG A 37 2.50 -11.70 6.12
C ARG A 37 3.87 -11.52 5.47
N GLU A 38 3.96 -11.79 4.18
CA GLU A 38 5.20 -11.73 3.41
C GLU A 38 5.25 -10.50 2.51
N PHE A 39 6.46 -10.08 2.14
CA PHE A 39 6.64 -9.09 1.08
C PHE A 39 6.17 -9.71 -0.26
N PRO A 40 5.41 -8.98 -1.10
CA PRO A 40 5.12 -7.55 -1.02
C PRO A 40 3.79 -7.13 -0.36
N TRP A 41 3.08 -8.05 0.30
CA TRP A 41 1.69 -7.83 0.74
C TRP A 41 1.53 -7.44 2.21
N ASN A 42 2.54 -7.66 3.04
CA ASN A 42 2.42 -7.55 4.50
C ASN A 42 2.30 -6.13 5.03
N VAL A 43 2.85 -5.15 4.34
CA VAL A 43 2.84 -3.75 4.74
C VAL A 43 2.61 -2.83 3.53
N ALA A 44 2.50 -1.53 3.77
CA ALA A 44 2.43 -0.55 2.70
C ALA A 44 3.68 -0.61 1.82
N GLY A 45 3.52 -0.41 0.51
CA GLY A 45 4.64 -0.44 -0.44
C GLY A 45 5.79 0.48 0.01
N GLY A 46 7.03 -0.01 -0.07
CA GLY A 46 8.22 0.74 0.32
C GLY A 46 8.52 0.77 1.83
N THR A 47 7.64 0.27 2.72
CA THR A 47 7.87 0.34 4.18
C THR A 47 8.32 -0.97 4.81
N HIS A 48 8.66 -1.98 4.00
CA HIS A 48 8.92 -3.36 4.48
C HIS A 48 10.21 -3.53 5.29
N ARG A 49 11.19 -2.61 5.15
CA ARG A 49 12.41 -2.56 5.99
C ARG A 49 12.41 -1.41 7.00
N THR A 50 11.33 -0.63 7.00
CA THR A 50 11.19 0.54 7.84
C THR A 50 10.61 0.17 9.19
N THR A 51 11.07 0.85 10.24
CA THR A 51 10.49 0.79 11.59
C THR A 51 9.80 2.11 11.91
N ASN A 52 8.92 2.13 12.92
CA ASN A 52 8.21 3.34 13.39
C ASN A 52 7.29 4.03 12.37
N VAL A 53 6.87 3.32 11.32
CA VAL A 53 5.83 3.78 10.40
C VAL A 53 4.48 3.20 10.79
N THR A 54 3.47 4.05 10.73
CA THR A 54 2.07 3.66 10.82
C THR A 54 1.33 4.12 9.58
N THR A 55 0.20 3.48 9.32
CA THR A 55 -0.62 3.79 8.15
C THR A 55 -2.05 4.00 8.59
N PHE A 56 -2.68 5.04 8.07
CA PHE A 56 -4.12 5.28 8.22
C PHE A 56 -4.78 5.16 6.85
N ARG A 57 -5.88 4.42 6.76
CA ARG A 57 -6.57 4.17 5.49
C ARG A 57 -8.00 4.68 5.56
N PHE A 58 -8.47 5.25 4.46
CA PHE A 58 -9.82 5.75 4.34
C PHE A 58 -10.41 5.42 2.97
N LEU A 59 -11.73 5.47 2.91
CA LEU A 59 -12.53 5.18 1.73
C LEU A 59 -13.61 6.25 1.61
N ARG A 60 -13.86 6.71 0.39
CA ARG A 60 -15.03 7.50 0.00
C ARG A 60 -15.73 6.80 -1.15
N LEU A 61 -17.00 6.45 -0.93
CA LEU A 61 -17.86 5.93 -1.98
C LEU A 61 -18.50 7.08 -2.78
N PRO A 62 -18.71 6.92 -4.09
CA PRO A 62 -19.38 7.91 -4.92
C PRO A 62 -20.88 7.94 -4.60
N GLN A 63 -21.53 9.04 -4.96
CA GLN A 63 -22.97 9.21 -4.89
C GLN A 63 -23.57 9.19 -6.31
N ASP A 64 -24.83 8.76 -6.42
CA ASP A 64 -25.62 8.91 -7.63
C ASP A 64 -26.13 10.35 -7.81
N GLU A 65 -26.88 10.57 -8.89
CA GLU A 65 -27.44 11.89 -9.25
C GLU A 65 -28.41 12.43 -8.20
N GLN A 66 -28.97 11.55 -7.37
CA GLN A 66 -29.88 11.87 -6.27
C GLN A 66 -29.15 12.05 -4.93
N GLY A 67 -27.82 11.99 -4.93
CA GLY A 67 -26.99 12.13 -3.73
C GLY A 67 -26.93 10.88 -2.85
N LYS A 68 -27.47 9.74 -3.31
CA LYS A 68 -27.42 8.48 -2.58
C LYS A 68 -26.08 7.79 -2.83
N THR A 69 -25.43 7.34 -1.75
CA THR A 69 -24.17 6.59 -1.84
C THR A 69 -24.35 5.29 -2.61
N LEU A 70 -23.46 5.04 -3.57
CA LEU A 70 -23.36 3.76 -4.28
C LEU A 70 -22.63 2.74 -3.38
N PRO A 71 -23.23 1.59 -3.07
CA PRO A 71 -22.62 0.60 -2.18
C PRO A 71 -21.47 -0.14 -2.85
N ILE A 72 -20.57 -0.70 -2.05
CA ILE A 72 -19.71 -1.81 -2.47
C ILE A 72 -20.60 -3.04 -2.67
N VAL A 73 -20.41 -3.78 -3.76
CA VAL A 73 -21.24 -4.95 -4.04
C VAL A 73 -20.46 -6.24 -3.91
N TRP A 74 -21.03 -7.24 -3.25
CA TRP A 74 -20.43 -8.56 -3.07
C TRP A 74 -21.22 -9.65 -3.80
N TYR A 75 -20.53 -10.73 -4.18
CA TYR A 75 -21.14 -11.90 -4.82
C TYR A 75 -20.31 -13.15 -4.53
N ARG A 76 -20.91 -14.31 -4.80
CA ARG A 76 -20.25 -15.60 -4.73
C ARG A 76 -19.48 -15.86 -6.02
N SER A 77 -18.22 -16.28 -5.92
CA SER A 77 -17.37 -16.60 -7.06
C SER A 77 -16.40 -17.72 -6.74
N SER A 78 -16.16 -18.60 -7.71
CA SER A 78 -15.09 -19.60 -7.64
C SER A 78 -13.84 -19.03 -8.31
N GLN A 79 -12.71 -19.16 -7.65
CA GLN A 79 -11.38 -18.92 -8.21
C GLN A 79 -10.73 -20.24 -8.65
N ALA A 80 -9.61 -20.15 -9.36
CA ALA A 80 -8.75 -21.31 -9.56
C ALA A 80 -8.25 -21.81 -8.19
N ASP A 81 -8.12 -23.13 -8.03
CA ASP A 81 -7.72 -23.82 -6.80
C ASP A 81 -8.75 -23.82 -5.66
N ASP A 82 -9.90 -23.18 -5.83
CA ASP A 82 -11.04 -23.29 -4.91
C ASP A 82 -11.68 -24.68 -4.96
N ARG A 83 -11.91 -25.31 -3.80
CA ARG A 83 -12.77 -26.49 -3.67
C ARG A 83 -14.23 -26.11 -3.44
N GLN A 84 -14.49 -24.89 -3.03
CA GLN A 84 -15.82 -24.34 -2.76
C GLN A 84 -15.90 -22.91 -3.26
N THR A 85 -17.11 -22.45 -3.59
CA THR A 85 -17.30 -21.05 -4.00
C THR A 85 -16.90 -20.11 -2.86
N GLY A 86 -16.08 -19.12 -3.17
CA GLY A 86 -15.71 -18.04 -2.27
C GLY A 86 -16.57 -16.79 -2.43
N TYR A 87 -16.02 -15.65 -2.01
CA TYR A 87 -16.62 -14.35 -2.21
C TYR A 87 -15.70 -13.44 -3.00
N SER A 88 -16.29 -12.47 -3.69
CA SER A 88 -15.58 -11.34 -4.27
C SER A 88 -16.45 -10.11 -4.14
N TRP A 89 -15.85 -8.94 -4.25
CA TRP A 89 -16.56 -7.67 -4.17
C TRP A 89 -15.98 -6.66 -5.15
N ILE A 90 -16.81 -5.70 -5.56
CA ILE A 90 -16.48 -4.67 -6.54
C ILE A 90 -16.78 -3.31 -5.95
N TYR A 91 -15.88 -2.36 -6.19
CA TYR A 91 -16.10 -0.97 -5.84
C TYR A 91 -16.79 -0.24 -6.99
N PRO A 92 -17.79 0.63 -6.71
CA PRO A 92 -18.39 1.44 -7.75
C PRO A 92 -17.37 2.42 -8.38
N VAL A 93 -17.50 2.68 -9.66
CA VAL A 93 -16.73 3.71 -10.38
C VAL A 93 -16.90 5.07 -9.69
N GLY A 94 -15.79 5.74 -9.41
CA GLY A 94 -15.72 6.97 -8.61
C GLY A 94 -15.34 6.75 -7.15
N THR A 95 -15.22 5.50 -6.70
CA THR A 95 -14.67 5.17 -5.38
C THR A 95 -13.25 5.73 -5.22
N LEU A 96 -12.97 6.32 -4.06
CA LEU A 96 -11.63 6.80 -3.70
C LEU A 96 -11.14 6.06 -2.45
N PHE A 97 -9.97 5.43 -2.56
CA PHE A 97 -9.20 4.92 -1.43
C PHE A 97 -8.02 5.84 -1.15
N GLY A 98 -7.78 6.13 0.12
CA GLY A 98 -6.59 6.84 0.57
C GLY A 98 -5.79 6.05 1.58
N GLU A 99 -4.47 6.19 1.51
CA GLU A 99 -3.51 5.61 2.44
C GLU A 99 -2.52 6.70 2.87
N VAL A 100 -2.56 7.08 4.14
CA VAL A 100 -1.71 8.10 4.76
C VAL A 100 -0.58 7.39 5.50
N LEU A 101 0.65 7.61 5.08
CA LEU A 101 1.84 7.05 5.70
C LEU A 101 2.45 8.08 6.65
N MET A 102 2.64 7.64 7.89
CA MET A 102 3.13 8.48 8.98
C MET A 102 4.30 7.81 9.66
N MET A 103 5.27 8.59 10.11
CA MET A 103 6.34 8.10 10.98
C MET A 103 6.28 8.79 12.34
N ARG A 104 6.70 8.09 13.39
CA ARG A 104 6.79 8.64 14.73
C ARG A 104 8.08 9.47 14.88
N GLY A 105 7.94 10.74 15.24
CA GLY A 105 9.07 11.61 15.56
C GLY A 105 9.63 11.39 16.97
N PRO A 106 10.78 12.02 17.31
CA PRO A 106 11.41 11.92 18.63
C PRO A 106 10.54 12.42 19.78
N ASP A 107 9.57 13.30 19.50
CA ASP A 107 8.57 13.79 20.45
C ASP A 107 7.37 12.85 20.65
N GLY A 108 7.40 11.66 20.02
CA GLY A 108 6.32 10.67 20.09
C GLY A 108 5.12 10.97 19.19
N LYS A 109 5.10 12.09 18.45
CA LYS A 109 4.00 12.45 17.54
C LYS A 109 4.15 11.79 16.18
N GLN A 110 3.06 11.71 15.43
CA GLN A 110 3.04 11.17 14.06
C GLN A 110 3.17 12.30 13.04
N TYR A 111 4.06 12.14 12.07
CA TYR A 111 4.28 13.07 10.97
C TYR A 111 4.01 12.38 9.64
N VAL A 112 3.10 12.96 8.84
CA VAL A 112 2.77 12.46 7.51
C VAL A 112 3.94 12.75 6.58
N PHE A 113 4.41 11.74 5.85
CA PHE A 113 5.46 11.92 4.83
C PHE A 113 5.01 11.54 3.42
N GLU A 114 3.93 10.75 3.30
CA GLU A 114 3.37 10.37 2.00
C GLU A 114 1.86 10.11 2.12
N LEU A 115 1.11 10.57 1.12
CA LEU A 115 -0.30 10.21 0.92
C LEU A 115 -0.43 9.52 -0.43
N ARG A 116 -1.10 8.37 -0.46
CA ARG A 116 -1.42 7.65 -1.70
C ARG A 116 -2.92 7.62 -1.86
N VAL A 117 -3.39 7.86 -3.08
CA VAL A 117 -4.81 7.74 -3.42
C VAL A 117 -4.99 6.83 -4.62
N ARG A 118 -6.10 6.08 -4.61
CA ARG A 118 -6.55 5.26 -5.73
C ARG A 118 -8.00 5.62 -6.02
N SER A 119 -8.29 6.01 -7.26
CA SER A 119 -9.62 6.31 -7.74
C SER A 119 -10.09 5.23 -8.71
N ARG A 120 -11.27 4.67 -8.46
CA ARG A 120 -11.86 3.61 -9.30
C ARG A 120 -12.34 4.23 -10.61
N GLU A 121 -11.69 3.89 -11.69
CA GLU A 121 -12.17 4.12 -13.05
C GLU A 121 -12.88 2.86 -13.57
N GLN A 122 -13.46 2.89 -14.76
CA GLN A 122 -14.25 1.78 -15.28
C GLN A 122 -13.47 0.46 -15.37
N SER A 123 -12.23 0.51 -15.88
CA SER A 123 -11.41 -0.68 -16.15
C SER A 123 -10.10 -0.73 -15.36
N ALA A 124 -9.84 0.24 -14.47
CA ALA A 124 -8.59 0.34 -13.73
C ALA A 124 -8.75 1.09 -12.41
N TRP A 125 -7.69 1.08 -11.61
CA TRP A 125 -7.47 2.05 -10.55
C TRP A 125 -6.50 3.10 -11.05
N LYS A 126 -6.93 4.37 -11.04
CA LYS A 126 -6.03 5.49 -11.22
C LYS A 126 -5.34 5.79 -9.90
N VAL A 127 -4.01 5.81 -9.90
CA VAL A 127 -3.20 6.08 -8.70
C VAL A 127 -2.66 7.50 -8.74
N ASP A 128 -2.51 8.11 -7.57
CA ASP A 128 -1.75 9.33 -7.38
C ASP A 128 -1.01 9.27 -6.02
N LEU A 129 0.15 9.90 -5.95
CA LEU A 129 1.03 9.92 -4.79
C LEU A 129 1.40 11.36 -4.49
N TYR A 130 1.33 11.72 -3.22
CA TYR A 130 1.57 13.07 -2.74
C TYR A 130 2.67 13.07 -1.69
N ARG A 131 3.64 13.98 -1.83
CA ARG A 131 4.73 14.20 -0.88
C ARG A 131 4.95 15.70 -0.64
N PRO A 132 5.59 16.09 0.46
CA PRO A 132 5.97 17.50 0.69
C PRO A 132 6.93 18.05 -0.36
N PHE A 133 7.81 17.20 -0.90
CA PHE A 133 8.84 17.60 -1.87
C PHE A 133 8.85 16.64 -3.06
N ARG A 134 8.86 17.19 -4.26
CA ARG A 134 8.90 16.46 -5.53
C ARG A 134 10.32 15.99 -5.87
N ASN A 135 11.33 16.82 -5.52
CA ASN A 135 12.72 16.61 -5.90
C ASN A 135 13.71 17.24 -4.87
N PRO A 136 15.02 16.94 -4.96
CA PRO A 136 16.06 17.50 -4.09
C PRO A 136 16.11 19.02 -4.04
N GLU A 137 15.87 19.68 -5.17
CA GLU A 137 15.92 21.15 -5.30
C GLU A 137 14.86 21.82 -4.40
N GLN A 138 13.63 21.33 -4.43
CA GLN A 138 12.56 21.85 -3.57
C GLN A 138 12.89 21.68 -2.09
N LEU A 139 13.46 20.54 -1.70
CA LEU A 139 13.90 20.32 -0.32
C LEU A 139 15.03 21.28 0.07
N ALA A 140 16.05 21.44 -0.77
CA ALA A 140 17.17 22.34 -0.51
C ALA A 140 16.70 23.79 -0.34
N ASN A 141 15.83 24.27 -1.25
CA ASN A 141 15.26 25.61 -1.18
C ASN A 141 14.48 25.83 0.11
N ARG A 142 13.65 24.85 0.51
CA ARG A 142 12.88 24.96 1.75
C ARG A 142 13.75 24.96 3.01
N ILE A 143 14.85 24.19 3.02
CA ILE A 143 15.84 24.22 4.10
C ILE A 143 16.44 25.63 4.24
N ARG A 144 16.83 26.28 3.12
CA ARG A 144 17.41 27.64 3.17
C ARG A 144 16.44 28.69 3.67
N GLU A 145 15.18 28.59 3.26
CA GLU A 145 14.13 29.49 3.74
C GLU A 145 13.95 29.38 5.26
N LEU A 146 13.87 28.15 5.79
CA LEU A 146 13.60 27.91 7.21
C LEU A 146 14.85 28.06 8.09
N ARG A 147 16.05 27.88 7.52
CA ARG A 147 17.33 28.02 8.20
C ARG A 147 18.28 28.89 7.35
N PRO A 148 18.17 30.23 7.39
CA PRO A 148 19.04 31.11 6.62
C PRO A 148 20.54 31.04 6.99
N GLN A 149 20.88 30.42 8.11
CA GLN A 149 22.26 30.18 8.57
C GLN A 149 22.65 28.70 8.47
N TRP A 150 22.02 27.93 7.56
CA TRP A 150 22.26 26.49 7.41
C TRP A 150 23.74 26.16 7.19
N GLU A 151 24.52 27.02 6.55
CA GLU A 151 25.97 26.81 6.31
C GLU A 151 26.78 26.68 7.61
N SER A 152 26.29 27.27 8.70
CA SER A 152 26.91 27.18 10.03
C SER A 152 26.69 25.84 10.72
N THR A 153 25.76 25.01 10.22
CA THR A 153 25.43 23.70 10.78
C THR A 153 26.00 22.60 9.89
N PRO A 154 27.06 21.88 10.31
CA PRO A 154 27.76 20.91 9.45
C PRO A 154 26.85 19.85 8.82
N ALA A 155 25.83 19.37 9.54
CA ALA A 155 24.88 18.39 9.04
C ALA A 155 24.02 18.95 7.89
N LEU A 156 23.50 20.17 8.04
CA LEU A 156 22.74 20.86 7.00
C LEU A 156 23.62 21.20 5.80
N THR A 157 24.86 21.64 6.04
CA THR A 157 25.83 21.89 4.97
C THR A 157 26.04 20.64 4.10
N LYS A 158 26.23 19.49 4.75
CA LYS A 158 26.37 18.20 4.07
C LYS A 158 25.11 17.80 3.31
N LEU A 159 23.93 17.97 3.91
CA LEU A 159 22.65 17.63 3.29
C LEU A 159 22.39 18.50 2.05
N VAL A 160 22.49 19.83 2.18
CA VAL A 160 22.26 20.74 1.06
C VAL A 160 23.26 20.49 -0.06
N ALA A 161 24.55 20.31 0.24
CA ALA A 161 25.55 19.95 -0.76
C ALA A 161 25.22 18.61 -1.47
N HIS A 162 24.67 17.63 -0.75
CA HIS A 162 24.19 16.38 -1.34
C HIS A 162 22.99 16.57 -2.25
N LEU A 163 22.05 17.46 -1.89
CA LEU A 163 20.84 17.72 -2.68
C LEU A 163 21.16 18.47 -3.98
N GLU A 164 22.19 19.32 -3.97
CA GLU A 164 22.61 20.12 -5.13
C GLU A 164 23.63 19.43 -6.04
N SER A 165 24.28 18.39 -5.55
CA SER A 165 25.29 17.69 -6.33
C SER A 165 24.67 16.99 -7.54
N GLU A 166 25.51 16.73 -8.54
CA GLU A 166 25.12 15.80 -9.59
C GLU A 166 25.12 14.37 -9.03
N PRO A 167 23.98 13.65 -9.06
CA PRO A 167 23.89 12.31 -8.50
C PRO A 167 24.74 11.33 -9.31
N THR A 168 25.47 10.47 -8.61
CA THR A 168 25.99 9.22 -9.17
C THR A 168 25.26 8.07 -8.48
N MET A 169 24.28 7.46 -9.17
CA MET A 169 23.42 6.45 -8.56
C MET A 169 23.86 5.03 -8.93
N LYS A 170 23.95 4.17 -7.91
CA LYS A 170 24.08 2.73 -8.12
C LYS A 170 22.70 2.12 -8.31
N ARG A 171 22.57 1.20 -9.26
CA ARG A 171 21.35 0.40 -9.42
C ARG A 171 21.31 -0.68 -8.35
N HIS A 172 20.20 -0.76 -7.64
CA HIS A 172 19.89 -1.82 -6.71
C HIS A 172 18.65 -2.57 -7.20
N THR A 173 18.45 -3.80 -6.70
CA THR A 173 17.24 -4.58 -6.98
C THR A 173 16.52 -4.90 -5.68
N LEU A 174 15.22 -4.66 -5.67
CA LEU A 174 14.30 -5.13 -4.64
C LEU A 174 13.43 -6.23 -5.26
N ALA A 175 13.37 -7.39 -4.61
CA ALA A 175 12.54 -8.51 -5.03
C ALA A 175 12.00 -9.25 -3.81
N ASP A 176 10.86 -9.93 -3.97
CA ASP A 176 10.47 -10.97 -3.03
C ASP A 176 11.32 -12.24 -3.23
N ASN A 177 11.20 -13.15 -2.27
CA ASN A 177 11.96 -14.40 -2.24
C ASN A 177 11.11 -15.61 -2.65
N HIS A 178 9.87 -15.41 -3.15
CA HIS A 178 9.00 -16.52 -3.54
C HIS A 178 9.56 -17.23 -4.78
N PRO A 179 9.36 -18.55 -4.93
CA PRO A 179 9.71 -19.28 -6.14
C PRO A 179 9.13 -18.67 -7.42
N HIS A 180 7.87 -18.24 -7.37
CA HIS A 180 7.25 -17.41 -8.40
C HIS A 180 7.15 -15.97 -7.91
N VAL A 181 8.10 -15.16 -8.38
CA VAL A 181 8.29 -13.76 -7.98
C VAL A 181 7.04 -12.94 -8.24
N ALA A 182 6.46 -12.38 -7.18
CA ALA A 182 5.31 -11.49 -7.22
C ALA A 182 5.72 -10.02 -7.48
N PHE A 183 6.93 -9.65 -7.10
CA PHE A 183 7.48 -8.32 -7.17
C PHE A 183 8.98 -8.34 -7.41
N ARG A 184 9.41 -7.61 -8.45
CA ARG A 184 10.81 -7.28 -8.71
C ARG A 184 10.90 -5.88 -9.30
N ALA A 185 11.82 -5.08 -8.78
CA ALA A 185 12.08 -3.74 -9.29
C ALA A 185 13.57 -3.40 -9.17
N THR A 186 14.08 -2.66 -10.13
CA THR A 186 15.45 -2.14 -10.13
C THR A 186 15.37 -0.62 -10.22
N ALA A 187 16.07 0.07 -9.33
CA ALA A 187 16.09 1.54 -9.28
C ALA A 187 17.43 2.05 -8.73
N GLY A 188 17.66 3.35 -8.89
CA GLY A 188 18.68 4.07 -8.14
C GLY A 188 18.29 4.22 -6.67
N VAL A 189 19.28 4.41 -5.81
CA VAL A 189 19.08 4.73 -4.39
C VAL A 189 19.74 6.06 -4.08
N ASP A 190 18.97 7.01 -3.55
CA ASP A 190 19.46 8.29 -3.05
C ASP A 190 19.31 8.31 -1.52
N GLU A 191 20.40 8.04 -0.81
CA GLU A 191 20.43 8.05 0.65
C GLU A 191 20.79 9.45 1.17
N LEU A 192 19.81 10.13 1.77
CA LEU A 192 19.96 11.47 2.30
C LEU A 192 20.80 11.46 3.59
N PRO A 193 21.81 12.35 3.70
CA PRO A 193 22.48 12.63 4.98
C PRO A 193 21.48 13.05 6.06
N ALA A 194 21.80 12.78 7.33
CA ALA A 194 20.97 13.22 8.43
C ALA A 194 20.84 14.76 8.47
N VAL A 195 19.65 15.26 8.81
CA VAL A 195 19.37 16.70 8.96
C VAL A 195 20.10 17.29 10.17
N GLY A 196 20.16 16.55 11.29
CA GLY A 196 20.77 17.01 12.54
C GLY A 196 19.95 18.07 13.29
N ASP A 197 18.76 18.41 12.80
CA ASP A 197 17.81 19.35 13.39
C ASP A 197 16.40 18.74 13.30
N ASP A 198 15.92 18.15 14.40
CA ASP A 198 14.60 17.53 14.45
C ASP A 198 13.47 18.56 14.32
N GLU A 199 13.67 19.80 14.77
CA GLU A 199 12.66 20.86 14.64
C GLU A 199 12.48 21.24 13.18
N LEU A 200 13.57 21.34 12.42
CA LEU A 200 13.50 21.55 10.98
C LEU A 200 12.72 20.42 10.29
N VAL A 201 12.96 19.16 10.63
CA VAL A 201 12.21 18.03 10.04
C VAL A 201 10.71 18.17 10.33
N ARG A 202 10.32 18.57 11.55
CA ARG A 202 8.92 18.84 11.90
C ARG A 202 8.32 19.96 11.07
N GLU A 203 9.02 21.09 10.95
CA GLU A 203 8.58 22.22 10.12
C GLU A 203 8.44 21.84 8.65
N LEU A 204 9.38 21.05 8.11
CA LEU A 204 9.33 20.56 6.73
C LEU A 204 8.09 19.68 6.48
N LEU A 205 7.74 18.80 7.41
CA LEU A 205 6.62 17.86 7.26
C LEU A 205 5.25 18.46 7.58
N THR A 206 5.19 19.50 8.41
CA THR A 206 3.93 20.12 8.84
C THR A 206 3.63 21.45 8.13
N GLY A 207 4.66 22.17 7.70
CA GLY A 207 4.55 23.49 7.08
C GLY A 207 4.70 23.49 5.55
N THR A 208 4.84 22.32 4.92
CA THR A 208 4.97 22.20 3.45
C THR A 208 3.74 21.52 2.86
N THR A 209 3.15 22.15 1.84
CA THR A 209 1.99 21.59 1.14
C THR A 209 2.39 20.35 0.34
N PHE A 210 1.60 19.29 0.49
CA PHE A 210 1.76 18.07 -0.30
C PHE A 210 1.41 18.31 -1.76
N GLN A 211 2.24 17.79 -2.67
CA GLN A 211 2.08 17.91 -4.12
C GLN A 211 2.09 16.53 -4.75
N SER A 212 1.36 16.37 -5.87
CA SER A 212 1.44 15.14 -6.65
C SER A 212 2.85 14.96 -7.19
N VAL A 213 3.38 13.75 -7.05
CA VAL A 213 4.67 13.32 -7.61
C VAL A 213 4.48 12.26 -8.70
N LEU A 214 3.26 12.15 -9.26
CA LEU A 214 2.92 11.18 -10.29
C LEU A 214 3.75 11.42 -11.57
N GLY A 215 4.42 10.38 -12.05
CA GLY A 215 5.31 10.38 -13.22
C GLY A 215 6.73 10.86 -12.93
N ASP A 216 6.97 11.46 -11.78
CA ASP A 216 8.26 12.05 -11.45
C ASP A 216 9.19 11.06 -10.78
N ALA A 217 10.47 11.20 -11.07
CA ALA A 217 11.51 10.66 -10.21
C ALA A 217 11.89 11.72 -9.19
N TRP A 218 12.20 11.28 -7.98
CA TRP A 218 12.84 12.14 -6.99
C TRP A 218 14.16 12.66 -7.55
N ARG A 219 14.99 11.77 -8.08
CA ARG A 219 16.30 12.10 -8.62
C ARG A 219 16.65 11.18 -9.80
N ALA A 220 17.43 11.69 -10.76
CA ALA A 220 17.94 10.94 -11.90
C ALA A 220 19.41 11.31 -12.15
N ASP A 221 20.24 10.34 -12.54
CA ASP A 221 21.63 10.59 -12.97
C ASP A 221 21.75 10.81 -14.49
N GLN A 222 22.93 11.21 -14.95
CA GLN A 222 23.23 11.45 -16.37
C GLN A 222 23.03 10.20 -17.23
N GLN A 223 23.13 9.01 -16.64
CA GLN A 223 22.96 7.71 -17.29
C GLN A 223 21.49 7.24 -17.28
N GLY A 224 20.57 8.07 -16.77
CA GLY A 224 19.13 7.80 -16.74
C GLY A 224 18.69 6.82 -15.65
N VAL A 225 19.54 6.52 -14.66
CA VAL A 225 19.13 5.77 -13.47
C VAL A 225 18.28 6.67 -12.59
N ARG A 226 17.08 6.19 -12.23
CA ARG A 226 16.10 6.98 -11.48
C ARG A 226 15.89 6.40 -10.08
N ALA A 227 15.81 7.27 -9.08
CA ALA A 227 15.26 6.98 -7.76
C ALA A 227 13.91 7.70 -7.65
N PHE A 228 12.86 6.98 -7.28
CA PHE A 228 11.49 7.54 -7.24
C PHE A 228 11.11 8.15 -5.90
N ALA A 229 11.90 7.90 -4.85
CA ALA A 229 11.83 8.50 -3.53
C ALA A 229 13.23 8.46 -2.89
N PRO A 230 13.56 9.37 -1.97
CA PRO A 230 14.78 9.24 -1.19
C PRO A 230 14.67 8.13 -0.14
N THR A 231 15.81 7.72 0.39
CA THR A 231 15.92 6.91 1.61
C THR A 231 16.86 7.59 2.60
N THR A 232 16.99 7.06 3.81
CA THR A 232 17.97 7.53 4.79
C THR A 232 18.29 6.45 5.81
N SER A 233 19.42 6.59 6.50
CA SER A 233 19.76 5.85 7.72
C SER A 233 19.37 6.61 9.00
N ALA A 234 19.01 7.90 8.91
CA ALA A 234 18.58 8.71 10.05
C ALA A 234 17.23 8.23 10.60
N ALA A 235 17.09 8.22 11.94
CA ALA A 235 15.86 7.78 12.60
C ALA A 235 14.65 8.70 12.33
N PHE A 236 14.89 9.98 12.06
CA PHE A 236 13.87 10.98 11.75
C PHE A 236 14.35 11.90 10.62
N HIS A 237 13.59 11.98 9.53
CA HIS A 237 13.90 12.72 8.30
C HIS A 237 12.60 12.94 7.51
N ILE A 238 12.58 13.68 6.38
CA ILE A 238 11.37 13.81 5.54
C ILE A 238 10.79 12.49 4.97
N VAL A 239 11.52 11.38 5.13
CA VAL A 239 11.09 10.00 4.87
C VAL A 239 11.64 9.13 6.01
N PRO A 240 11.03 7.99 6.32
CA PRO A 240 11.52 7.16 7.41
C PRO A 240 12.80 6.40 7.02
N ALA A 241 13.52 5.89 8.02
CA ALA A 241 14.73 5.11 7.80
C ALA A 241 14.47 3.88 6.91
N ARG A 242 15.39 3.59 5.98
CA ARG A 242 15.35 2.44 5.07
C ARG A 242 14.05 2.38 4.25
N TYR A 243 13.53 3.55 3.86
CA TYR A 243 12.36 3.62 3.00
C TYR A 243 12.72 3.16 1.58
N ASP A 244 12.01 2.15 1.09
CA ASP A 244 12.26 1.48 -0.19
C ASP A 244 11.30 1.93 -1.30
N ALA A 245 10.56 3.04 -1.12
CA ALA A 245 9.72 3.56 -2.20
C ALA A 245 10.52 4.08 -3.40
N GLY A 246 11.85 4.22 -3.27
CA GLY A 246 12.74 4.46 -4.40
C GLY A 246 12.63 3.42 -5.51
N PHE A 247 12.20 2.19 -5.18
CA PHE A 247 11.98 1.07 -6.12
C PHE A 247 10.57 1.03 -6.72
N LEU A 248 9.68 1.90 -6.26
CA LEU A 248 8.31 1.99 -6.73
C LEU A 248 8.19 3.22 -7.61
N GLU A 249 8.14 3.00 -8.93
CA GLU A 249 7.87 4.12 -9.85
C GLU A 249 6.57 4.81 -9.43
N ASN A 250 6.56 6.15 -9.47
CA ASN A 250 5.41 6.95 -9.09
C ASN A 250 4.37 6.92 -10.23
N ASP A 251 3.89 5.73 -10.61
CA ASP A 251 2.88 5.53 -11.64
C ASP A 251 1.86 4.46 -11.25
N SER A 252 0.76 4.38 -12.01
CA SER A 252 -0.32 3.44 -11.74
C SER A 252 0.08 1.98 -11.97
N HIS A 253 0.96 1.71 -12.94
CA HIS A 253 1.38 0.33 -13.25
C HIS A 253 2.22 -0.24 -12.09
N SER A 254 3.27 0.46 -11.68
CA SER A 254 4.15 0.08 -10.59
C SER A 254 3.40 -0.09 -9.27
N CYS A 255 2.48 0.83 -8.95
CA CYS A 255 1.67 0.78 -7.73
C CYS A 255 0.64 -0.36 -7.74
N MET A 256 0.12 -0.74 -8.91
CA MET A 256 -0.86 -1.82 -9.03
C MET A 256 -0.25 -3.21 -9.11
N ARG A 257 1.06 -3.37 -9.39
CA ARG A 257 1.71 -4.70 -9.47
C ARG A 257 1.36 -5.66 -8.34
N CYS A 258 1.48 -5.21 -7.09
CA CYS A 258 1.11 -6.06 -5.95
C CYS A 258 -0.40 -6.21 -5.85
N HIS A 259 -1.15 -5.13 -6.09
CA HIS A 259 -2.61 -5.13 -6.03
C HIS A 259 -3.26 -6.03 -7.08
N ASP A 260 -2.56 -6.32 -8.18
CA ASP A 260 -3.05 -7.20 -9.23
C ASP A 260 -3.12 -8.67 -8.77
N THR A 261 -2.50 -8.99 -7.63
CA THR A 261 -2.54 -10.32 -7.03
C THR A 261 -3.62 -10.49 -5.97
N VAL A 262 -4.46 -9.49 -5.69
CA VAL A 262 -5.55 -9.68 -4.72
C VAL A 262 -6.43 -10.83 -5.13
N ASN A 263 -6.91 -11.59 -4.16
CA ASN A 263 -7.77 -12.75 -4.35
C ASN A 263 -7.17 -13.85 -5.27
N GLN A 264 -5.85 -13.84 -5.49
CA GLN A 264 -5.13 -14.96 -6.09
C GLN A 264 -4.73 -15.96 -5.00
N HIS A 265 -4.82 -17.24 -5.29
CA HIS A 265 -4.44 -18.30 -4.37
C HIS A 265 -2.91 -18.30 -4.15
N VAL A 266 -2.44 -18.51 -2.92
CA VAL A 266 -1.01 -18.41 -2.56
C VAL A 266 -0.15 -19.45 -3.29
N ASN A 267 -0.72 -20.58 -3.72
CA ASN A 267 -0.04 -21.59 -4.54
C ASN A 267 0.50 -21.06 -5.86
N ARG A 268 -0.03 -19.95 -6.37
CA ARG A 268 0.54 -19.30 -7.56
C ARG A 268 1.95 -18.75 -7.31
N PHE A 269 2.30 -18.49 -6.05
CA PHE A 269 3.60 -17.92 -5.65
C PHE A 269 4.55 -18.99 -5.14
N ASP A 270 4.03 -19.95 -4.38
CA ASP A 270 4.76 -21.08 -3.83
C ASP A 270 3.82 -22.26 -3.56
N PHE A 271 4.05 -23.40 -4.21
CA PHE A 271 3.15 -24.54 -4.21
C PHE A 271 3.11 -25.26 -2.84
N GLY A 272 1.97 -25.85 -2.49
CA GLY A 272 1.80 -26.62 -1.25
C GLY A 272 1.42 -25.76 -0.04
N ARG A 273 0.94 -24.53 -0.28
CA ARG A 273 0.53 -23.56 0.75
C ARG A 273 -0.99 -23.41 0.86
N ASP A 274 -1.71 -24.45 0.45
CA ASP A 274 -3.18 -24.53 0.38
C ASP A 274 -3.87 -24.00 1.64
N TRP A 275 -3.29 -24.24 2.80
CA TRP A 275 -3.79 -23.82 4.12
C TRP A 275 -3.89 -22.31 4.33
N TYR A 276 -3.31 -21.49 3.46
CA TYR A 276 -3.32 -20.03 3.55
C TYR A 276 -4.17 -19.34 2.49
N GLY A 277 -4.88 -20.11 1.66
CA GLY A 277 -5.90 -19.61 0.75
C GLY A 277 -5.40 -18.49 -0.17
N HIS A 278 -6.04 -17.33 -0.10
CA HIS A 278 -5.81 -16.23 -1.04
C HIS A 278 -5.02 -15.08 -0.42
N ILE A 279 -4.29 -14.37 -1.27
CA ILE A 279 -3.87 -13.01 -0.98
C ILE A 279 -5.13 -12.16 -0.74
N ARG A 280 -5.18 -11.43 0.38
CA ARG A 280 -6.37 -10.70 0.82
C ARG A 280 -6.81 -9.65 -0.19
N GLY A 281 -8.08 -9.26 -0.09
CA GLY A 281 -8.64 -8.20 -0.91
C GLY A 281 -9.48 -8.72 -2.07
N SER A 282 -10.05 -7.78 -2.82
CA SER A 282 -10.77 -8.01 -4.08
C SER A 282 -10.76 -6.70 -4.86
N ASP A 283 -10.95 -6.78 -6.18
CA ASP A 283 -10.99 -5.63 -7.09
C ASP A 283 -9.82 -4.65 -6.88
N GLY A 284 -8.60 -5.19 -6.78
CA GLY A 284 -7.36 -4.43 -6.63
C GLY A 284 -7.14 -3.75 -5.28
N ILE A 285 -7.88 -4.08 -4.22
CA ILE A 285 -7.74 -3.42 -2.90
C ILE A 285 -7.61 -4.43 -1.76
N PHE A 286 -6.51 -4.33 -0.99
CA PHE A 286 -6.19 -5.20 0.17
C PHE A 286 -6.87 -4.80 1.49
N SER A 287 -7.20 -3.52 1.63
CA SER A 287 -7.44 -2.87 2.92
C SER A 287 -8.91 -2.81 3.34
N PHE A 288 -9.78 -3.52 2.62
CA PHE A 288 -11.21 -3.61 2.92
C PHE A 288 -11.69 -5.04 2.65
N HIS A 289 -12.66 -5.49 3.44
CA HIS A 289 -13.45 -6.68 3.14
C HIS A 289 -14.89 -6.50 3.64
N PRO A 290 -15.87 -7.20 3.05
CA PRO A 290 -17.29 -7.03 3.42
C PRO A 290 -17.71 -7.84 4.65
N PHE A 291 -16.83 -8.71 5.18
CA PHE A 291 -17.16 -9.66 6.23
C PHE A 291 -17.33 -9.02 7.62
N ASP A 292 -18.22 -9.60 8.41
CA ASP A 292 -18.40 -9.25 9.81
C ASP A 292 -17.18 -9.71 10.63
N PRO A 293 -16.62 -8.87 11.53
CA PRO A 293 -15.46 -9.27 12.34
C PRO A 293 -15.68 -10.55 13.15
N SER A 294 -16.92 -10.88 13.52
CA SER A 294 -17.25 -12.07 14.29
C SER A 294 -17.10 -13.39 13.52
N CYS A 295 -16.92 -13.36 12.20
CA CYS A 295 -16.63 -14.57 11.41
C CYS A 295 -15.16 -14.68 10.97
N ILE A 296 -14.28 -13.80 11.46
CA ILE A 296 -12.84 -13.89 11.21
C ILE A 296 -12.25 -14.89 12.20
N SER A 297 -11.77 -16.01 11.69
CA SER A 297 -11.10 -17.03 12.49
C SER A 297 -9.66 -16.62 12.83
N HIS A 298 -9.28 -16.78 14.09
CA HIS A 298 -7.92 -16.53 14.59
C HIS A 298 -7.17 -17.81 14.94
N ASN A 299 -7.82 -18.97 14.81
CA ASN A 299 -7.28 -20.28 15.17
C ASN A 299 -7.38 -21.29 14.00
N GLY A 300 -7.87 -20.84 12.84
CA GLY A 300 -8.00 -21.64 11.63
C GLY A 300 -9.26 -22.46 11.54
N PHE A 301 -10.09 -22.54 12.58
CA PHE A 301 -11.38 -23.22 12.42
C PHE A 301 -12.29 -22.38 11.53
N GLY A 302 -12.90 -23.03 10.53
CA GLY A 302 -13.89 -22.40 9.67
C GLY A 302 -15.09 -21.91 10.50
N VAL A 303 -15.42 -20.63 10.36
CA VAL A 303 -16.62 -20.03 10.94
C VAL A 303 -17.58 -19.68 9.81
N GLY A 304 -18.88 -19.87 10.03
CA GLY A 304 -19.90 -19.47 9.05
C GLY A 304 -19.75 -18.01 8.66
N VAL A 305 -19.62 -17.74 7.36
CA VAL A 305 -19.39 -16.38 6.87
C VAL A 305 -20.61 -15.53 7.04
N ARG A 306 -20.41 -14.33 7.57
CA ARG A 306 -21.43 -13.29 7.70
C ARG A 306 -20.92 -12.01 7.04
N MET A 307 -21.82 -11.33 6.34
CA MET A 307 -21.56 -9.98 5.85
C MET A 307 -21.74 -8.98 6.99
N ASN A 308 -20.99 -7.87 6.92
CA ASN A 308 -21.02 -6.85 7.94
C ASN A 308 -22.34 -6.06 7.89
N SER A 309 -23.29 -6.49 8.72
CA SER A 309 -24.63 -5.91 8.79
C SER A 309 -24.64 -4.40 9.06
N ARG A 310 -23.63 -3.85 9.74
CA ARG A 310 -23.53 -2.40 9.97
C ARG A 310 -23.26 -1.64 8.67
N LEU A 311 -22.44 -2.20 7.78
CA LEU A 311 -22.20 -1.61 6.46
C LEU A 311 -23.43 -1.74 5.55
N GLU A 312 -24.16 -2.86 5.64
CA GLU A 312 -25.40 -3.06 4.90
C GLU A 312 -26.49 -2.08 5.34
N GLN A 313 -26.72 -1.94 6.65
CA GLN A 313 -27.68 -0.99 7.22
C GLN A 313 -27.34 0.47 6.88
N ALA A 314 -26.04 0.79 6.78
CA ALA A 314 -25.57 2.11 6.36
C ALA A 314 -25.64 2.35 4.83
N GLY A 315 -26.07 1.35 4.05
CA GLY A 315 -26.11 1.44 2.59
C GLY A 315 -24.72 1.48 1.92
N LEU A 316 -23.66 1.07 2.63
CA LEU A 316 -22.28 1.05 2.13
C LEU A 316 -21.91 -0.31 1.50
N LEU A 317 -22.71 -1.34 1.77
CA LEU A 317 -22.51 -2.71 1.30
C LEU A 317 -23.85 -3.30 0.83
N ALA A 318 -23.84 -4.06 -0.27
CA ALA A 318 -25.02 -4.76 -0.79
C ALA A 318 -24.65 -6.05 -1.54
N PRO A 319 -25.54 -7.05 -1.61
CA PRO A 319 -25.39 -8.13 -2.57
C PRO A 319 -25.50 -7.59 -4.00
N TYR A 320 -24.69 -8.13 -4.92
CA TYR A 320 -24.76 -7.77 -6.33
C TYR A 320 -26.12 -8.15 -6.93
N ASN A 321 -26.61 -7.28 -7.82
CA ASN A 321 -27.89 -7.40 -8.50
C ASN A 321 -27.77 -6.66 -9.83
N ALA A 322 -27.90 -7.35 -10.96
CA ALA A 322 -27.62 -6.78 -12.28
C ALA A 322 -28.57 -5.64 -12.67
N THR A 323 -29.80 -5.62 -12.14
CA THR A 323 -30.77 -4.55 -12.40
C THR A 323 -30.46 -3.29 -11.60
N GLN A 324 -29.87 -3.43 -10.40
CA GLN A 324 -29.55 -2.31 -9.51
C GLN A 324 -28.11 -1.83 -9.65
N HIS A 325 -27.21 -2.68 -10.15
CA HIS A 325 -25.78 -2.45 -10.21
C HIS A 325 -25.29 -2.58 -11.66
N PRO A 326 -25.54 -1.54 -12.49
CA PRO A 326 -25.23 -1.60 -13.91
C PRO A 326 -23.73 -1.68 -14.15
N VAL A 327 -23.33 -2.36 -15.23
CA VAL A 327 -21.92 -2.56 -15.61
C VAL A 327 -21.16 -1.24 -15.72
N ALA A 328 -21.78 -0.17 -16.23
CA ALA A 328 -21.15 1.15 -16.32
C ALA A 328 -20.66 1.72 -14.97
N LYS A 329 -21.23 1.26 -13.85
CA LYS A 329 -20.85 1.66 -12.48
C LYS A 329 -20.09 0.57 -11.73
N TYR A 330 -20.25 -0.70 -12.10
CA TYR A 330 -19.75 -1.86 -11.34
C TYR A 330 -18.98 -2.88 -12.18
N GLN A 331 -18.39 -2.46 -13.29
CA GLN A 331 -17.54 -3.33 -14.10
C GLN A 331 -16.37 -3.85 -13.26
N ARG A 332 -16.05 -5.14 -13.41
CA ARG A 332 -14.83 -5.72 -12.82
C ARG A 332 -13.59 -5.29 -13.59
N ILE A 333 -12.45 -5.19 -12.92
CA ILE A 333 -11.15 -5.05 -13.59
C ILE A 333 -10.81 -6.38 -14.29
N PRO A 334 -10.70 -6.42 -15.63
CA PRO A 334 -10.53 -7.68 -16.36
C PRO A 334 -9.19 -8.39 -16.14
N LYS A 335 -8.15 -7.68 -15.70
CA LYS A 335 -6.77 -8.19 -15.58
C LYS A 335 -6.45 -8.89 -14.24
N LEU A 336 -7.44 -9.03 -13.34
CA LEU A 336 -7.22 -9.52 -11.98
C LEU A 336 -7.48 -11.04 -11.78
N PHE A 337 -7.63 -11.83 -12.85
CA PHE A 337 -8.01 -13.26 -12.75
C PHE A 337 -7.10 -14.17 -13.57
#